data_AF-Q5WTS4-F1
#
_entry.id   AF-Q5WTS4-F1
#
_cell.length_a   1.000
_cell.length_b   1.000
_cell.length_c   1.000
_cell.angle_alpha   90.00
_cell.angle_beta   90.00
_cell.angle_gamma   90.00
#
_symmetry.space_group_name_H-M   'P 1'
#
loop_
_entity.id
_entity.type
_entity.pdbx_description
1 polymer ?
#
loop_
_entity_poly.entity_id
_entity_poly.type
_entity_poly.pdbx_seq_one_letter_code
_entity_poly.pdbx_strand_id
1 'polypeptide(L)'
;MFNVDNSGKGNCLYYAYSISLMYYLRAKNNVRITEDIFNKLGLKEEDRARLRKLLSKDPDRAFTRDEIKTIIEPILGRATRDLAAEHTKVEFKSSPHDTPLFSSLHYAVEFGFKRSLQINESELTLLIDNDFSNPDYTEAEIYKVSGLLDALQEYILTRTPSVIEEFNRQWENKKQELKEQSLTEKEIQIHQATILDNILRKETIDFLLADNEKHLDEYREHLRREFVWGSEETLMVLHRAIQGERMVRNHEGRIEPVYDYEIILHVHRNGASPSYQVGSPEMILNNEGNVHWTSIIPDAIFTSKLTDKEEKLLEMLERMQSEYGSKELGVEKYSSISDWLGDLMKQIELIKTSPTAVTKQKEIELFFQLLAKATPKLASEPALRMSLGTLFSNFLECIPALMVENKLSTGLAKFGLYSPVISQKKEDLSLTKSSEEKVNSEQPQKGVLSQFSKHTLLKVSEDVSPKPYPTELNPYVRKNKQSGPRVARALTQMYQKGLEGDERYTPEKCKDIAQRYIEYSKSHKRNFILDDVILFVQEMDKIIKQQESISENSSKRAAM
;
A
#
# COMPACT_ATOMS: atom_id res chain seq x y z
N MET A 1 6.72 -11.25 -3.01
CA MET A 1 5.58 -10.56 -2.39
C MET A 1 4.44 -11.54 -2.35
N PHE A 2 4.03 -11.92 -1.14
CA PHE A 2 2.98 -12.89 -0.90
C PHE A 2 1.61 -12.20 -1.01
N ASN A 3 0.82 -12.58 -2.01
CA ASN A 3 -0.50 -12.02 -2.27
C ASN A 3 -1.57 -12.99 -1.77
N VAL A 4 -2.59 -12.48 -1.08
CA VAL A 4 -3.72 -13.25 -0.58
C VAL A 4 -5.01 -12.65 -1.13
N ASP A 5 -5.75 -13.46 -1.88
CA ASP A 5 -7.02 -13.10 -2.48
C ASP A 5 -8.20 -13.42 -1.54
N ASN A 6 -9.39 -12.93 -1.90
CA ASN A 6 -10.62 -13.07 -1.12
C ASN A 6 -11.83 -13.44 -2.00
N SER A 7 -12.96 -13.78 -1.39
CA SER A 7 -14.18 -14.19 -2.12
C SER A 7 -15.01 -13.03 -2.69
N GLY A 8 -14.49 -11.80 -2.69
CA GLY A 8 -15.20 -10.52 -2.76
C GLY A 8 -16.33 -10.42 -3.79
N LYS A 9 -17.58 -10.32 -3.31
CA LYS A 9 -18.79 -10.00 -4.09
C LYS A 9 -19.21 -8.53 -3.95
N GLY A 10 -18.23 -7.63 -3.87
CA GLY A 10 -18.40 -6.23 -3.44
C GLY A 10 -17.95 -5.94 -2.00
N ASN A 11 -17.46 -6.95 -1.28
CA ASN A 11 -16.88 -6.82 0.06
C ASN A 11 -15.35 -6.85 0.08
N CYS A 12 -14.70 -6.84 -1.10
CA CYS A 12 -13.27 -7.08 -1.25
C CYS A 12 -12.40 -6.16 -0.39
N LEU A 13 -12.75 -4.87 -0.23
CA LEU A 13 -11.99 -3.95 0.64
C LEU A 13 -11.88 -4.48 2.07
N TYR A 14 -13.04 -4.78 2.67
CA TYR A 14 -13.14 -5.18 4.07
C TYR A 14 -12.55 -6.56 4.31
N TYR A 15 -12.69 -7.48 3.35
CA TYR A 15 -12.07 -8.80 3.42
C TYR A 15 -10.55 -8.69 3.32
N ALA A 16 -10.03 -7.93 2.35
CA ALA A 16 -8.60 -7.70 2.20
C ALA A 16 -8.01 -7.00 3.44
N TYR A 17 -8.72 -6.03 4.02
CA TYR A 17 -8.28 -5.37 5.24
C TYR A 17 -8.21 -6.36 6.41
N SER A 18 -9.24 -7.18 6.57
CA SER A 18 -9.35 -8.19 7.62
C SER A 18 -8.25 -9.25 7.52
N ILE A 19 -7.96 -9.72 6.31
CA ILE A 19 -6.88 -10.68 6.05
C ILE A 19 -5.53 -10.04 6.42
N SER A 20 -5.23 -8.84 5.92
CA SER A 20 -3.99 -8.12 6.25
C SER A 20 -3.85 -7.89 7.75
N LEU A 21 -4.94 -7.53 8.44
CA LEU A 21 -4.97 -7.34 9.88
C LEU A 21 -4.70 -8.65 10.65
N MET A 22 -5.29 -9.77 10.23
CA MET A 22 -5.06 -11.07 10.88
C MET A 22 -3.60 -11.52 10.78
N TYR A 23 -2.94 -11.28 9.65
CA TYR A 23 -1.50 -11.52 9.51
C TYR A 23 -0.68 -10.61 10.43
N TYR A 24 -1.01 -9.31 10.49
CA TYR A 24 -0.36 -8.36 11.39
C TYR A 24 -0.49 -8.78 12.87
N LEU A 25 -1.70 -9.08 13.34
CA LEU A 25 -1.95 -9.43 14.74
C LEU A 25 -1.22 -10.72 15.14
N ARG A 26 -1.17 -11.71 14.25
CA ARG A 26 -0.42 -12.95 14.47
C ARG A 26 1.08 -12.69 14.54
N ALA A 27 1.61 -11.84 13.67
CA ALA A 27 3.04 -11.50 13.65
C ALA A 27 3.46 -10.70 14.89
N LYS A 28 2.63 -9.77 15.36
CA LYS A 28 2.90 -9.00 16.59
C LYS A 28 2.77 -9.84 17.86
N ASN A 29 1.89 -10.84 17.87
CA ASN A 29 1.64 -11.73 19.00
C ASN A 29 1.50 -10.98 20.34
N ASN A 30 0.74 -9.89 20.34
CA ASN A 30 0.50 -9.06 21.51
C ASN A 30 -0.98 -9.09 21.86
N VAL A 31 -1.32 -9.80 22.93
CA VAL A 31 -2.70 -10.03 23.39
C VAL A 31 -3.44 -8.72 23.64
N ARG A 32 -2.76 -7.70 24.17
CA ARG A 32 -3.40 -6.40 24.46
C ARG A 32 -3.80 -5.67 23.17
N ILE A 33 -2.91 -5.64 22.18
CA ILE A 33 -3.20 -5.06 20.85
C ILE A 33 -4.39 -5.80 20.22
N THR A 34 -4.36 -7.14 20.25
CA THR A 34 -5.43 -7.97 19.70
C THR A 34 -6.78 -7.70 20.35
N GLU A 35 -6.85 -7.71 21.69
CA GLU A 35 -8.12 -7.50 22.39
C GLU A 35 -8.65 -6.08 22.24
N ASP A 36 -7.79 -5.05 22.23
CA ASP A 36 -8.23 -3.67 22.02
C ASP A 36 -8.78 -3.45 20.60
N ILE A 37 -8.20 -4.08 19.58
CA ILE A 37 -8.74 -4.05 18.22
C ILE A 37 -10.06 -4.83 18.14
N PHE A 38 -10.18 -5.99 18.80
CA PHE A 38 -11.44 -6.73 18.87
C PHE A 38 -12.54 -5.95 19.62
N ASN A 39 -12.17 -5.14 20.62
CA ASN A 39 -13.08 -4.24 21.32
C ASN A 39 -13.57 -3.12 20.38
N LYS A 40 -12.67 -2.47 19.63
CA LYS A 40 -13.03 -1.44 18.65
C LYS A 40 -13.98 -1.98 17.57
N LEU A 41 -13.77 -3.22 17.15
CA LEU A 41 -14.61 -3.92 16.18
C LEU A 41 -15.94 -4.43 16.76
N GLY A 42 -16.19 -4.28 18.07
CA GLY A 42 -17.42 -4.73 18.71
C GLY A 42 -17.62 -6.25 18.66
N LEU A 43 -16.54 -7.04 18.56
CA LEU A 43 -16.66 -8.50 18.39
C LEU A 43 -17.20 -9.18 19.66
N LYS A 44 -18.15 -10.09 19.47
CA LYS A 44 -18.63 -11.00 20.53
C LYS A 44 -17.57 -12.06 20.89
N GLU A 45 -17.64 -12.57 22.11
CA GLU A 45 -16.63 -13.48 22.66
C GLU A 45 -16.46 -14.78 21.86
N GLU A 46 -17.56 -15.32 21.31
CA GLU A 46 -17.51 -16.51 20.45
C GLU A 46 -16.64 -16.30 19.20
N ASP A 47 -16.78 -15.12 18.57
CA ASP A 47 -16.03 -14.77 17.37
C ASP A 47 -14.57 -14.48 17.71
N ARG A 48 -14.32 -13.80 18.84
CA ARG A 48 -12.96 -13.63 19.38
C ARG A 48 -12.28 -14.96 19.62
N ALA A 49 -12.98 -15.94 20.21
CA ALA A 49 -12.42 -17.26 20.45
C ALA A 49 -12.01 -17.97 19.15
N ARG A 50 -12.85 -17.88 18.10
CA ARG A 50 -12.53 -18.43 16.76
C ARG A 50 -11.33 -17.74 16.13
N LEU A 51 -11.25 -16.41 16.20
CA LEU A 51 -10.12 -15.65 15.68
C LEU A 51 -8.83 -15.89 16.48
N ARG A 52 -8.89 -15.95 17.82
CA ARG A 52 -7.73 -16.30 18.66
C ARG A 52 -7.19 -17.69 18.36
N LYS A 53 -8.08 -18.65 18.08
CA LYS A 53 -7.66 -19.98 17.60
C LYS A 53 -6.89 -19.87 16.28
N LEU A 54 -7.32 -19.02 15.34
CA LEU A 54 -6.53 -18.77 14.12
C LEU A 54 -5.21 -18.05 14.41
N LEU A 55 -5.18 -17.07 15.31
CA LEU A 55 -3.94 -16.39 15.70
C LEU A 55 -2.93 -17.35 16.37
N SER A 56 -3.40 -18.45 16.98
CA SER A 56 -2.54 -19.50 17.54
C SER A 56 -1.96 -20.47 16.50
N LYS A 57 -2.38 -20.38 15.23
CA LYS A 57 -1.83 -21.17 14.13
C LYS A 57 -0.33 -20.87 13.97
N ASP A 58 0.42 -21.90 13.62
CA ASP A 58 1.85 -21.80 13.28
C ASP A 58 2.13 -20.53 12.43
N PRO A 59 2.92 -19.56 12.95
CA PRO A 59 3.19 -18.30 12.27
C PRO A 59 3.89 -18.48 10.92
N ASP A 60 4.56 -19.61 10.70
CA ASP A 60 5.26 -19.93 9.45
C ASP A 60 4.33 -20.57 8.39
N ARG A 61 3.04 -20.72 8.69
CA ARG A 61 2.02 -21.24 7.76
C ARG A 61 1.00 -20.16 7.41
N ALA A 62 0.67 -20.08 6.13
CA ALA A 62 -0.38 -19.19 5.66
C ALA A 62 -1.75 -19.59 6.23
N PHE A 63 -2.67 -18.62 6.32
CA PHE A 63 -4.08 -18.93 6.50
C PHE A 63 -4.62 -19.61 5.24
N THR A 64 -5.42 -20.66 5.44
CA THR A 64 -5.99 -21.41 4.32
C THR A 64 -7.18 -20.67 3.73
N ARG A 65 -7.57 -21.04 2.51
CA ARG A 65 -8.76 -20.49 1.88
C ARG A 65 -10.03 -20.75 2.70
N ASP A 66 -10.12 -21.91 3.34
CA ASP A 66 -11.27 -22.26 4.18
C ASP A 66 -11.30 -21.43 5.47
N GLU A 67 -10.17 -21.24 6.15
CA GLU A 67 -10.06 -20.37 7.32
C GLU A 67 -10.42 -18.92 6.98
N ILE A 68 -9.93 -18.42 5.84
CA ILE A 68 -10.26 -17.08 5.34
C ILE A 68 -11.76 -16.98 5.09
N LYS A 69 -12.32 -17.88 4.28
CA LYS A 69 -13.71 -17.80 3.81
C LYS A 69 -14.75 -18.10 4.90
N THR A 70 -14.45 -18.97 5.86
CA THR A 70 -15.44 -19.44 6.86
C THR A 70 -15.29 -18.78 8.23
N ILE A 71 -14.14 -18.15 8.51
CA ILE A 71 -13.86 -17.50 9.79
C ILE A 71 -13.52 -16.03 9.61
N ILE A 72 -12.48 -15.69 8.85
CA ILE A 72 -11.99 -14.30 8.75
C ILE A 72 -13.02 -13.40 8.05
N GLU A 73 -13.40 -13.72 6.82
CA GLU A 73 -14.31 -12.90 6.01
C GLU A 73 -15.70 -12.71 6.68
N PRO A 74 -16.37 -13.76 7.19
CA PRO A 74 -17.72 -13.60 7.74
C PRO A 74 -17.76 -12.84 9.07
N ILE A 75 -16.69 -12.93 9.88
CA ILE A 75 -16.59 -12.23 11.16
C ILE A 75 -16.11 -10.80 10.93
N LEU A 76 -14.88 -10.67 10.39
CA LEU A 76 -14.18 -9.39 10.33
C LEU A 76 -14.64 -8.54 9.16
N GLY A 77 -15.09 -9.15 8.05
CA GLY A 77 -15.60 -8.39 6.91
C GLY A 77 -16.82 -7.54 7.28
N ARG A 78 -17.74 -8.08 8.09
CA ARG A 78 -18.89 -7.32 8.60
C ARG A 78 -18.48 -6.31 9.67
N ALA A 79 -17.67 -6.74 10.65
CA ALA A 79 -17.26 -5.87 11.75
C ALA A 79 -16.44 -4.65 11.29
N THR A 80 -15.53 -4.84 10.33
CA THR A 80 -14.75 -3.74 9.76
C THR A 80 -15.61 -2.79 8.92
N ARG A 81 -16.61 -3.31 8.19
CA ARG A 81 -17.59 -2.49 7.48
C ARG A 81 -18.43 -1.63 8.41
N ASP A 82 -18.93 -2.23 9.49
CA ASP A 82 -19.71 -1.52 10.51
C ASP A 82 -18.87 -0.43 11.19
N LEU A 83 -17.64 -0.76 11.59
CA LEU A 83 -16.72 0.21 12.19
C LEU A 83 -16.39 1.36 11.24
N ALA A 84 -16.08 1.08 9.97
CA ALA A 84 -15.74 2.11 9.00
C ALA A 84 -16.90 3.09 8.77
N ALA A 85 -18.11 2.56 8.54
CA ALA A 85 -19.30 3.37 8.32
C ALA A 85 -19.64 4.23 9.55
N GLU A 86 -19.63 3.64 10.76
CA GLU A 86 -19.92 4.37 11.99
C GLU A 86 -18.85 5.43 12.28
N HIS A 87 -17.57 5.09 12.07
CA HIS A 87 -16.49 6.04 12.33
C HIS A 87 -16.50 7.24 11.36
N THR A 88 -16.98 7.07 10.11
CA THR A 88 -17.24 8.21 9.21
C THR A 88 -18.20 9.22 9.86
N LYS A 89 -19.28 8.73 10.48
CA LYS A 89 -20.22 9.59 11.22
C LYS A 89 -19.56 10.18 12.46
N VAL A 90 -18.79 9.41 13.23
CA VAL A 90 -18.08 9.89 14.43
C VAL A 90 -17.10 11.01 14.09
N GLU A 91 -16.29 10.87 13.05
CA GLU A 91 -15.38 11.93 12.57
C GLU A 91 -16.16 13.18 12.18
N PHE A 92 -17.26 13.02 11.43
CA PHE A 92 -18.11 14.15 11.02
C PHE A 92 -18.72 14.87 12.21
N LYS A 93 -19.23 14.14 13.22
CA LYS A 93 -19.79 14.73 14.43
C LYS A 93 -18.72 15.41 15.29
N SER A 94 -17.46 14.99 15.20
CA SER A 94 -16.36 15.54 15.99
C SER A 94 -15.81 16.85 15.40
N SER A 95 -15.55 16.87 14.10
CA SER A 95 -15.11 18.07 13.38
C SER A 95 -15.52 17.97 11.90
N PRO A 96 -16.73 18.44 11.53
CA PRO A 96 -17.27 18.25 10.18
C PRO A 96 -16.33 18.75 9.07
N HIS A 97 -15.71 19.91 9.27
CA HIS A 97 -14.87 20.57 8.27
C HIS A 97 -13.57 19.83 7.94
N ASP A 98 -13.10 18.97 8.85
CA ASP A 98 -11.87 18.19 8.66
C ASP A 98 -12.15 16.85 7.94
N THR A 99 -13.41 16.54 7.67
CA THR A 99 -13.77 15.24 7.08
C THR A 99 -13.69 15.23 5.55
N PRO A 100 -13.31 14.07 4.97
CA PRO A 100 -13.40 13.87 3.52
C PRO A 100 -14.80 14.10 2.97
N LEU A 101 -15.84 13.66 3.72
CA LEU A 101 -17.25 13.87 3.35
C LEU A 101 -17.57 15.35 3.09
N PHE A 102 -17.18 16.23 4.02
CA PHE A 102 -17.38 17.66 3.87
C PHE A 102 -16.62 18.21 2.65
N SER A 103 -15.30 17.94 2.56
CA SER A 103 -14.47 18.49 1.49
C SER A 103 -14.94 18.04 0.11
N SER A 104 -15.35 16.78 -0.03
CA SER A 104 -15.87 16.24 -1.28
C SER A 104 -17.24 16.80 -1.63
N LEU A 105 -18.20 16.79 -0.70
CA LEU A 105 -19.58 17.24 -0.96
C LEU A 105 -19.69 18.75 -1.18
N HIS A 106 -18.86 19.54 -0.50
CA HIS A 106 -18.86 21.00 -0.62
C HIS A 106 -18.65 21.45 -2.07
N TYR A 107 -17.91 20.68 -2.87
CA TYR A 107 -17.72 20.96 -4.30
C TYR A 107 -19.03 20.96 -5.10
N ALA A 108 -19.95 20.03 -4.84
CA ALA A 108 -21.29 20.04 -5.45
C ALA A 108 -22.18 21.14 -4.87
N VAL A 109 -22.05 21.42 -3.58
CA VAL A 109 -22.83 22.48 -2.90
C VAL A 109 -22.49 23.85 -3.51
N GLU A 110 -21.20 24.17 -3.63
CA GLU A 110 -20.72 25.41 -4.23
C GLU A 110 -21.21 25.55 -5.68
N PHE A 111 -21.09 24.49 -6.49
CA PHE A 111 -21.61 24.47 -7.85
C PHE A 111 -23.13 24.67 -7.91
N GLY A 112 -23.88 23.98 -7.05
CA GLY A 112 -25.33 24.10 -6.99
C GLY A 112 -25.78 25.51 -6.60
N PHE A 113 -25.13 26.12 -5.60
CA PHE A 113 -25.41 27.50 -5.21
C PHE A 113 -25.03 28.49 -6.31
N LYS A 114 -23.92 28.31 -7.03
CA LYS A 114 -23.60 29.14 -8.21
C LYS A 114 -24.76 29.17 -9.21
N ARG A 115 -25.28 27.99 -9.57
CA ARG A 115 -26.42 27.90 -10.51
C ARG A 115 -27.68 28.52 -9.94
N SER A 116 -27.99 28.26 -8.67
CA SER A 116 -29.20 28.81 -8.05
C SER A 116 -29.13 30.33 -7.86
N LEU A 117 -27.96 30.89 -7.54
CA LEU A 117 -27.75 32.33 -7.46
C LEU A 117 -27.95 32.99 -8.82
N GLN A 118 -27.46 32.36 -9.89
CA GLN A 118 -27.69 32.82 -11.27
C GLN A 118 -29.18 32.80 -11.64
N ILE A 119 -29.91 31.74 -11.27
CA ILE A 119 -31.37 31.64 -11.50
C ILE A 119 -32.11 32.76 -10.77
N ASN A 120 -31.64 33.14 -9.57
CA ASN A 120 -32.18 34.24 -8.78
C ASN A 120 -31.64 35.62 -9.21
N GLU A 121 -30.97 35.72 -10.36
CA GLU A 121 -30.39 36.95 -10.93
C GLU A 121 -29.42 37.67 -9.96
N SER A 122 -28.76 36.91 -9.07
CA SER A 122 -27.82 37.44 -8.10
C SER A 122 -26.39 37.49 -8.66
N GLU A 123 -25.73 38.64 -8.55
CA GLU A 123 -24.33 38.83 -8.95
C GLU A 123 -23.34 37.99 -8.14
N LEU A 124 -23.76 37.43 -7.00
CA LEU A 124 -22.93 36.54 -6.17
C LEU A 124 -22.46 35.29 -6.94
N THR A 125 -23.17 34.90 -8.01
CA THR A 125 -22.70 33.82 -8.90
C THR A 125 -21.33 34.10 -9.52
N LEU A 126 -20.92 35.37 -9.66
CA LEU A 126 -19.64 35.77 -10.24
C LEU A 126 -18.47 35.58 -9.27
N LEU A 127 -18.76 35.36 -7.98
CA LEU A 127 -17.75 35.10 -6.95
C LEU A 127 -17.31 33.63 -6.89
N ILE A 128 -17.96 32.74 -7.66
CA ILE A 128 -17.74 31.30 -7.64
C ILE A 128 -17.21 30.80 -8.98
N ASP A 129 -16.00 30.23 -8.97
CA ASP A 129 -15.39 29.58 -10.13
C ASP A 129 -15.41 28.05 -9.98
N ASN A 130 -16.59 27.48 -10.19
CA ASN A 130 -16.82 26.04 -10.14
C ASN A 130 -17.74 25.62 -11.30
N ASP A 131 -17.35 24.56 -12.02
CA ASP A 131 -18.09 23.97 -13.15
C ASP A 131 -18.40 22.48 -12.94
N PHE A 132 -18.07 21.94 -11.75
CA PHE A 132 -18.23 20.54 -11.36
C PHE A 132 -17.54 19.52 -12.29
N SER A 133 -16.36 19.88 -12.82
CA SER A 133 -15.60 19.03 -13.76
C SER A 133 -14.41 18.29 -13.13
N ASN A 134 -14.00 18.63 -11.91
CA ASN A 134 -12.77 18.08 -11.32
C ASN A 134 -12.96 16.62 -10.83
N PRO A 135 -12.23 15.63 -11.39
CA PRO A 135 -12.34 14.22 -10.99
C PRO A 135 -11.90 13.95 -9.55
N ASP A 136 -10.99 14.77 -9.00
CA ASP A 136 -10.52 14.63 -7.60
C ASP A 136 -11.68 14.75 -6.59
N TYR A 137 -12.76 15.41 -6.98
CA TYR A 137 -13.99 15.54 -6.19
C TYR A 137 -15.10 14.65 -6.72
N THR A 138 -15.38 14.68 -8.02
CA THR A 138 -16.58 14.05 -8.60
C THR A 138 -16.58 12.51 -8.54
N GLU A 139 -15.42 11.88 -8.31
CA GLU A 139 -15.31 10.43 -8.10
C GLU A 139 -15.58 9.97 -6.65
N ALA A 140 -15.76 10.92 -5.71
CA ALA A 140 -16.00 10.66 -4.29
C ALA A 140 -17.25 9.81 -4.05
N GLU A 141 -17.23 9.03 -2.96
CA GLU A 141 -18.26 8.02 -2.68
C GLU A 141 -19.64 8.64 -2.40
N ILE A 142 -19.67 9.87 -1.86
CA ILE A 142 -20.90 10.60 -1.58
C ILE A 142 -21.80 10.79 -2.80
N TYR A 143 -21.21 10.91 -4.00
CA TYR A 143 -21.94 11.10 -5.26
C TYR A 143 -22.56 9.81 -5.81
N LYS A 144 -22.22 8.66 -5.24
CA LYS A 144 -22.78 7.36 -5.60
C LYS A 144 -23.96 6.96 -4.70
N VAL A 145 -24.30 7.79 -3.71
CA VAL A 145 -25.50 7.62 -2.88
C VAL A 145 -26.73 7.99 -3.70
N SER A 146 -27.61 7.01 -3.90
CA SER A 146 -28.83 7.19 -4.71
C SER A 146 -29.72 8.30 -4.13
N GLY A 147 -30.11 9.26 -4.98
CA GLY A 147 -31.04 10.34 -4.63
C GLY A 147 -30.44 11.50 -3.83
N LEU A 148 -29.17 11.43 -3.41
CA LEU A 148 -28.56 12.48 -2.58
C LEU A 148 -28.39 13.79 -3.34
N LEU A 149 -27.93 13.74 -4.60
CA LEU A 149 -27.78 14.94 -5.42
C LEU A 149 -29.12 15.62 -5.74
N ASP A 150 -30.19 14.83 -5.88
CA ASP A 150 -31.54 15.36 -6.09
C ASP A 150 -32.02 16.10 -4.83
N ALA A 151 -31.87 15.49 -3.65
CA ALA A 151 -32.19 16.12 -2.37
C ALA A 151 -31.34 17.38 -2.11
N LEU A 152 -30.06 17.35 -2.47
CA LEU A 152 -29.17 18.50 -2.37
C LEU A 152 -29.63 19.64 -3.28
N GLN A 153 -30.04 19.34 -4.51
CA GLN A 153 -30.54 20.34 -5.45
C GLN A 153 -31.81 21.03 -4.93
N GLU A 154 -32.75 20.28 -4.35
CA GLU A 154 -33.96 20.83 -3.72
C GLU A 154 -33.63 21.69 -2.49
N TYR A 155 -32.71 21.23 -1.64
CA TYR A 155 -32.22 21.98 -0.49
C TYR A 155 -31.63 23.33 -0.92
N ILE A 156 -30.72 23.32 -1.88
CA ILE A 156 -30.03 24.52 -2.37
C ILE A 156 -31.03 25.53 -2.92
N LEU A 157 -31.95 25.11 -3.82
CA LEU A 157 -32.96 26.02 -4.39
C LEU A 157 -33.81 26.68 -3.31
N THR A 158 -34.17 25.92 -2.28
CA THR A 158 -34.95 26.40 -1.14
C THR A 158 -34.18 27.40 -0.28
N ARG A 159 -32.87 27.19 -0.09
CA ARG A 159 -32.02 27.99 0.81
C ARG A 159 -31.41 29.22 0.17
N THR A 160 -31.28 29.28 -1.16
CA THR A 160 -30.63 30.39 -1.88
C THR A 160 -31.10 31.78 -1.47
N PRO A 161 -32.42 32.08 -1.33
CA PRO A 161 -32.85 33.41 -0.88
C PRO A 161 -32.27 33.81 0.49
N SER A 162 -32.26 32.87 1.45
CA SER A 162 -31.70 33.13 2.79
C SER A 162 -30.17 33.31 2.78
N VAL A 163 -29.47 32.63 1.87
CA VAL A 163 -28.03 32.81 1.67
C VAL A 163 -27.71 34.21 1.15
N ILE A 164 -28.50 34.72 0.20
CA ILE A 164 -28.35 36.10 -0.33
C ILE A 164 -28.57 37.12 0.79
N GLU A 165 -29.62 36.96 1.59
CA GLU A 165 -29.92 37.86 2.71
C GLU A 165 -28.81 37.85 3.77
N GLU A 166 -28.33 36.68 4.14
CA GLU A 166 -27.26 36.54 5.12
C GLU A 166 -25.93 37.11 4.62
N PHE A 167 -25.61 36.91 3.33
CA PHE A 167 -24.47 37.55 2.69
C PHE A 167 -24.57 39.08 2.78
N ASN A 168 -25.71 39.66 2.38
CA ASN A 168 -25.90 41.10 2.39
C ASN A 168 -25.74 41.69 3.79
N ARG A 169 -26.28 41.00 4.80
CA ARG A 169 -26.14 41.39 6.21
C ARG A 169 -24.67 41.38 6.66
N GLN A 170 -23.93 40.31 6.37
CA GLN A 170 -22.51 40.21 6.74
C GLN A 170 -21.64 41.20 5.96
N TRP A 171 -21.92 41.40 4.68
CA TRP A 171 -21.18 42.35 3.85
C TRP A 171 -21.41 43.79 4.28
N GLU A 172 -22.65 44.17 4.65
CA GLU A 172 -22.92 45.49 5.21
C GLU A 172 -22.13 45.73 6.50
N ASN A 173 -22.13 44.74 7.40
CA ASN A 173 -21.33 44.82 8.63
C ASN A 173 -19.82 44.98 8.31
N LYS A 174 -19.31 44.23 7.33
CA LYS A 174 -17.90 44.31 6.93
C LYS A 174 -17.55 45.66 6.29
N LYS A 175 -18.45 46.25 5.50
CA LYS A 175 -18.28 47.62 4.97
C LYS A 175 -18.20 48.65 6.10
N GLN A 176 -19.01 48.51 7.14
CA GLN A 176 -18.94 49.41 8.30
C GLN A 176 -17.63 49.25 9.10
N GLU A 177 -17.12 48.02 9.22
CA GLU A 177 -15.81 47.73 9.83
C GLU A 177 -14.65 48.36 9.04
N LEU A 178 -14.74 48.33 7.70
CA LEU A 178 -13.67 48.80 6.80
C LEU A 178 -13.89 50.23 6.29
N LYS A 179 -14.85 50.98 6.84
CA LYS A 179 -15.26 52.31 6.35
C LYS A 179 -14.13 53.35 6.27
N GLU A 180 -13.08 53.18 7.07
CA GLU A 180 -11.92 54.08 7.13
C GLU A 180 -10.82 53.70 6.11
N GLN A 181 -10.97 52.58 5.42
CA GLN A 181 -10.03 52.06 4.42
C GLN A 181 -10.58 52.30 3.01
N SER A 182 -9.75 52.83 2.12
CA SER A 182 -10.07 52.91 0.69
C SER A 182 -9.65 51.63 0.00
N LEU A 183 -10.59 50.70 -0.15
CA LEU A 183 -10.35 49.38 -0.76
C LEU A 183 -10.44 49.46 -2.29
N THR A 184 -9.59 48.69 -2.95
CA THR A 184 -9.66 48.43 -4.38
C THR A 184 -10.77 47.41 -4.71
N GLU A 185 -11.20 47.37 -5.97
CA GLU A 185 -12.20 46.40 -6.45
C GLU A 185 -11.78 44.94 -6.20
N LYS A 186 -10.48 44.64 -6.33
CA LYS A 186 -9.93 43.31 -6.05
C LYS A 186 -10.06 42.92 -4.58
N GLU A 187 -9.76 43.85 -3.68
CA GLU A 187 -9.88 43.60 -2.23
C GLU A 187 -11.35 43.43 -1.81
N ILE A 188 -12.25 44.23 -2.39
CA ILE A 188 -13.69 44.07 -2.21
C ILE A 188 -14.15 42.68 -2.66
N GLN A 189 -13.75 42.26 -3.87
CA GLN A 189 -14.10 40.94 -4.41
C GLN A 189 -13.59 39.80 -3.51
N ILE A 190 -12.36 39.90 -3.00
CA ILE A 190 -11.78 38.89 -2.08
C ILE A 190 -12.58 38.82 -0.77
N HIS A 191 -12.94 39.96 -0.18
CA HIS A 191 -13.73 39.98 1.04
C HIS A 191 -15.13 39.39 0.83
N GLN A 192 -15.79 39.73 -0.27
CA GLN A 192 -17.08 39.18 -0.64
C GLN A 192 -16.99 37.66 -0.85
N ALA A 193 -16.03 37.19 -1.64
CA ALA A 193 -15.82 35.76 -1.87
C ALA A 193 -15.57 35.01 -0.54
N THR A 194 -14.79 35.59 0.38
CA THR A 194 -14.53 34.99 1.71
C THR A 194 -15.80 34.89 2.55
N ILE A 195 -16.66 35.91 2.55
CA ILE A 195 -17.94 35.89 3.28
C ILE A 195 -18.84 34.80 2.70
N LEU A 196 -18.97 34.75 1.37
CA LEU A 196 -19.79 33.76 0.68
C LEU A 196 -19.29 32.34 0.95
N ASP A 197 -17.98 32.09 0.82
CA ASP A 197 -17.35 30.80 1.13
C ASP A 197 -17.72 30.31 2.54
N ASN A 198 -17.55 31.16 3.55
CA ASN A 198 -17.90 30.80 4.94
C ASN A 198 -19.39 30.42 5.12
N ILE A 199 -20.30 31.12 4.44
CA ILE A 199 -21.74 30.80 4.47
C ILE A 199 -21.98 29.44 3.78
N LEU A 200 -21.43 29.23 2.59
CA LEU A 200 -21.65 28.00 1.81
C LEU A 200 -21.04 26.76 2.47
N ARG A 201 -19.90 26.90 3.15
CA ARG A 201 -19.32 25.83 3.97
C ARG A 201 -20.28 25.43 5.09
N LYS A 202 -20.93 26.40 5.74
CA LYS A 202 -21.94 26.10 6.75
C LYS A 202 -23.17 25.42 6.16
N GLU A 203 -23.65 25.85 4.99
CA GLU A 203 -24.80 25.21 4.32
C GLU A 203 -24.54 23.73 3.97
N THR A 204 -23.30 23.35 3.68
CA THR A 204 -22.92 21.95 3.44
C THR A 204 -23.13 21.09 4.68
N ILE A 205 -22.72 21.61 5.85
CA ILE A 205 -22.90 20.92 7.14
C ILE A 205 -24.36 20.90 7.54
N ASP A 206 -25.06 22.03 7.37
CA ASP A 206 -26.46 22.15 7.73
C ASP A 206 -27.32 21.18 6.89
N PHE A 207 -27.04 20.98 5.60
CA PHE A 207 -27.67 19.94 4.78
C PHE A 207 -27.50 18.53 5.37
N LEU A 208 -26.28 18.18 5.82
CA LEU A 208 -25.99 16.86 6.38
C LEU A 208 -26.60 16.65 7.78
N LEU A 209 -26.73 17.72 8.58
CA LEU A 209 -27.23 17.67 9.96
C LEU A 209 -28.73 17.98 10.10
N ALA A 210 -29.37 18.51 9.07
CA ALA A 210 -30.81 18.78 9.05
C ALA A 210 -31.66 17.52 9.25
N ASP A 211 -32.90 17.72 9.68
CA ASP A 211 -33.91 16.66 9.84
C ASP A 211 -33.41 15.45 10.64
N ASN A 212 -32.78 15.72 11.79
CA ASN A 212 -32.15 14.72 12.64
C ASN A 212 -31.06 13.93 11.91
N GLU A 213 -30.17 14.61 11.19
CA GLU A 213 -29.00 14.03 10.52
C GLU A 213 -29.35 13.06 9.38
N LYS A 214 -30.50 13.26 8.74
CA LYS A 214 -31.05 12.35 7.73
C LYS A 214 -30.02 11.98 6.66
N HIS A 215 -29.40 12.98 6.03
CA HIS A 215 -28.48 12.75 4.91
C HIS A 215 -27.10 12.22 5.34
N LEU A 216 -26.66 12.56 6.56
CA LEU A 216 -25.48 11.95 7.17
C LEU A 216 -25.72 10.46 7.45
N ASP A 217 -26.89 10.10 7.96
CA ASP A 217 -27.28 8.71 8.21
C ASP A 217 -27.47 7.92 6.91
N GLU A 218 -28.03 8.53 5.85
CA GLU A 218 -28.11 7.92 4.52
C GLU A 218 -26.72 7.55 3.97
N TYR A 219 -25.72 8.43 4.13
CA TYR A 219 -24.33 8.11 3.74
C TYR A 219 -23.75 6.97 4.57
N ARG A 220 -23.92 7.02 5.91
CA ARG A 220 -23.49 5.94 6.81
C ARG A 220 -24.09 4.60 6.39
N GLU A 221 -25.40 4.54 6.19
CA GLU A 221 -26.10 3.31 5.81
C GLU A 221 -25.72 2.80 4.42
N HIS A 222 -25.45 3.70 3.47
CA HIS A 222 -24.92 3.33 2.15
C HIS A 222 -23.58 2.61 2.28
N LEU A 223 -22.62 3.17 3.03
CA LEU A 223 -21.32 2.55 3.28
C LEU A 223 -21.45 1.18 4.00
N ARG A 224 -22.44 1.07 4.89
CA ARG A 224 -22.71 -0.11 5.72
C ARG A 224 -23.47 -1.23 5.01
N ARG A 225 -24.18 -0.93 3.92
CA ARG A 225 -25.01 -1.89 3.16
C ARG A 225 -24.14 -2.96 2.53
N GLU A 226 -24.54 -4.22 2.65
CA GLU A 226 -23.83 -5.38 2.09
C GLU A 226 -23.53 -5.21 0.59
N PHE A 227 -22.35 -5.64 0.14
CA PHE A 227 -21.87 -5.59 -1.25
C PHE A 227 -21.67 -4.21 -1.89
N VAL A 228 -21.93 -3.10 -1.18
CA VAL A 228 -21.42 -1.79 -1.60
C VAL A 228 -19.89 -1.81 -1.60
N TRP A 229 -19.30 -1.37 -2.72
CA TRP A 229 -17.85 -1.36 -2.91
C TRP A 229 -17.23 -0.29 -2.02
N GLY A 230 -16.20 -0.67 -1.26
CA GLY A 230 -15.48 0.28 -0.43
C GLY A 230 -14.45 1.10 -1.24
N SER A 231 -14.39 2.40 -0.97
CA SER A 231 -13.41 3.33 -1.54
C SER A 231 -12.16 3.44 -0.64
N GLU A 232 -11.10 4.04 -1.19
CA GLU A 232 -9.88 4.35 -0.43
C GLU A 232 -10.15 5.37 0.70
N GLU A 233 -11.14 6.27 0.53
CA GLU A 233 -11.60 7.17 1.59
C GLU A 233 -12.03 6.40 2.84
N THR A 234 -12.91 5.40 2.66
CA THR A 234 -13.42 4.56 3.76
C THR A 234 -12.33 3.67 4.36
N LEU A 235 -11.34 3.24 3.56
CA LEU A 235 -10.17 2.52 4.06
C LEU A 235 -9.38 3.36 5.08
N MET A 236 -9.17 4.63 4.80
CA MET A 236 -8.40 5.51 5.70
C MET A 236 -9.17 5.82 6.97
N VAL A 237 -10.49 6.05 6.88
CA VAL A 237 -11.38 6.18 8.06
C VAL A 237 -11.30 4.93 8.94
N LEU A 238 -11.43 3.74 8.33
CA LEU A 238 -11.32 2.47 9.05
C LEU A 238 -9.97 2.33 9.75
N HIS A 239 -8.87 2.69 9.07
CA HIS A 239 -7.54 2.55 9.64
C HIS A 239 -7.31 3.49 10.84
N ARG A 240 -7.76 4.75 10.76
CA ARG A 240 -7.76 5.66 11.91
C ARG A 240 -8.56 5.10 13.09
N ALA A 241 -9.73 4.54 12.82
CA ALA A 241 -10.58 3.91 13.83
C ALA A 241 -9.86 2.74 14.52
N ILE A 242 -9.21 1.87 13.75
CA ILE A 242 -8.46 0.70 14.25
C ILE A 242 -7.27 1.13 15.10
N GLN A 243 -6.52 2.13 14.68
CA GLN A 243 -5.38 2.68 15.43
C GLN A 243 -5.82 3.47 16.68
N GLY A 244 -7.09 3.89 16.75
CA GLY A 244 -7.58 4.79 17.80
C GLY A 244 -6.98 6.19 17.68
N GLU A 245 -6.80 6.68 16.45
CA GLU A 245 -6.28 8.03 16.20
C GLU A 245 -7.20 9.09 16.81
N ARG A 246 -6.58 10.02 17.56
CA ARG A 246 -7.26 11.17 18.16
C ARG A 246 -6.41 12.42 17.96
N MET A 247 -7.02 13.46 17.40
CA MET A 247 -6.40 14.78 17.30
C MET A 247 -6.56 15.49 18.66
N VAL A 248 -5.47 15.63 19.41
CA VAL A 248 -5.50 16.21 20.76
C VAL A 248 -4.70 17.49 20.83
N ARG A 249 -5.22 18.47 21.58
CA ARG A 249 -4.52 19.72 21.83
C ARG A 249 -3.54 19.54 22.99
N ASN A 250 -2.26 19.82 22.74
CA ASN A 250 -1.22 19.76 23.75
C ASN A 250 -1.24 21.00 24.66
N HIS A 251 -0.37 21.02 25.68
CA HIS A 251 -0.28 22.13 26.63
C HIS A 251 0.18 23.45 26.01
N GLU A 252 0.84 23.41 24.86
CA GLU A 252 1.25 24.59 24.07
C GLU A 252 0.13 25.10 23.15
N GLY A 253 -1.03 24.43 23.14
CA GLY A 253 -2.15 24.75 22.27
C GLY A 253 -2.04 24.23 20.85
N ARG A 254 -1.01 23.44 20.50
CA ARG A 254 -0.86 22.79 19.18
C ARG A 254 -1.65 21.49 19.13
N ILE A 255 -2.14 21.11 17.95
CA ILE A 255 -2.87 19.86 17.72
C ILE A 255 -1.88 18.83 17.18
N GLU A 256 -1.80 17.67 17.81
CA GLU A 256 -0.96 16.54 17.39
C GLU A 256 -1.81 15.26 17.34
N PRO A 257 -1.55 14.34 16.40
CA PRO A 257 -2.19 13.03 16.39
C PRO A 257 -1.64 12.17 17.53
N VAL A 258 -2.53 11.51 18.25
CA VAL A 258 -2.20 10.48 19.25
C VAL A 258 -2.91 9.19 18.88
N TYR A 259 -2.17 8.09 18.91
CA TYR A 259 -2.67 6.76 18.58
C TYR A 259 -2.70 5.88 19.82
N ASP A 260 -3.66 4.95 19.89
CA ASP A 260 -3.59 3.86 20.86
C ASP A 260 -2.53 2.84 20.39
N TYR A 261 -2.55 2.50 19.10
CA TYR A 261 -1.59 1.60 18.45
C TYR A 261 -1.29 2.07 17.02
N GLU A 262 -0.02 2.37 16.73
CA GLU A 262 0.41 2.71 15.37
C GLU A 262 0.56 1.45 14.52
N ILE A 263 0.01 1.50 13.30
CA ILE A 263 0.14 0.44 12.30
C ILE A 263 0.45 1.12 10.97
N ILE A 264 1.54 0.74 10.30
CA ILE A 264 1.91 1.37 9.02
C ILE A 264 1.16 0.69 7.86
N LEU A 265 0.17 1.37 7.29
CA LEU A 265 -0.58 0.93 6.10
C LEU A 265 -0.05 1.58 4.81
N HIS A 266 0.21 0.77 3.79
CA HIS A 266 0.43 1.25 2.40
C HIS A 266 -0.68 0.78 1.46
N VAL A 267 -0.95 1.59 0.43
CA VAL A 267 -1.85 1.24 -0.68
C VAL A 267 -1.02 1.01 -1.94
N HIS A 268 -1.13 -0.18 -2.52
CA HIS A 268 -0.53 -0.56 -3.80
C HIS A 268 -1.57 -0.50 -4.91
N ARG A 269 -1.12 -0.32 -6.16
CA ARG A 269 -1.99 -0.31 -7.35
C ARG A 269 -1.50 -1.35 -8.35
N ASN A 270 -2.34 -2.30 -8.72
CA ASN A 270 -2.05 -3.39 -9.66
C ASN A 270 -0.75 -4.14 -9.31
N GLY A 271 -0.55 -4.42 -8.02
CA GLY A 271 0.63 -5.11 -7.49
C GLY A 271 1.89 -4.25 -7.39
N ALA A 272 1.87 -3.00 -7.87
CA ALA A 272 2.99 -2.09 -7.79
C ALA A 272 2.95 -1.25 -6.50
N SER A 273 4.10 -1.20 -5.82
CA SER A 273 4.32 -0.27 -4.71
C SER A 273 4.33 1.19 -5.17
N PRO A 274 3.93 2.14 -4.32
CA PRO A 274 4.15 3.56 -4.57
C PRO A 274 5.61 3.88 -4.93
N SER A 275 5.81 4.88 -5.79
CA SER A 275 7.15 5.34 -6.19
C SER A 275 7.93 5.98 -5.04
N TYR A 276 7.20 6.52 -4.06
CA TYR A 276 7.70 6.99 -2.78
C TYR A 276 7.10 6.10 -1.67
N GLN A 277 7.94 5.49 -0.84
CA GLN A 277 7.47 4.74 0.33
C GLN A 277 7.94 5.45 1.60
N VAL A 278 7.01 5.61 2.53
CA VAL A 278 7.28 6.10 3.89
C VAL A 278 7.31 4.89 4.81
N GLY A 279 8.49 4.61 5.40
CA GLY A 279 8.67 3.48 6.31
C GLY A 279 8.56 2.10 5.63
N SER A 280 8.61 1.05 6.45
CA SER A 280 8.33 -0.33 6.03
C SER A 280 6.90 -0.66 6.41
N PRO A 281 6.00 -1.02 5.47
CA PRO A 281 4.61 -1.28 5.79
C PRO A 281 4.46 -2.54 6.63
N GLU A 282 3.46 -2.50 7.50
CA GLU A 282 2.99 -3.63 8.32
C GLU A 282 1.69 -4.23 7.77
N MET A 283 0.92 -3.41 7.05
CA MET A 283 -0.23 -3.84 6.26
C MET A 283 -0.14 -3.22 4.86
N ILE A 284 -0.45 -4.01 3.83
CA ILE A 284 -0.56 -3.51 2.46
C ILE A 284 -1.90 -3.95 1.88
N LEU A 285 -2.64 -2.98 1.35
CA LEU A 285 -3.85 -3.20 0.58
C LEU A 285 -3.54 -2.89 -0.89
N ASN A 286 -3.97 -3.76 -1.80
CA ASN A 286 -3.73 -3.60 -3.23
C ASN A 286 -5.05 -3.40 -3.96
N ASN A 287 -5.16 -2.31 -4.71
CA ASN A 287 -6.29 -2.07 -5.61
C ASN A 287 -5.96 -2.60 -7.01
N GLU A 288 -6.84 -3.43 -7.55
CA GLU A 288 -6.73 -4.01 -8.89
C GLU A 288 -7.80 -3.41 -9.79
N GLY A 289 -7.35 -2.53 -10.70
CA GLY A 289 -8.18 -1.94 -11.76
C GLY A 289 -9.44 -1.20 -11.28
N ASN A 290 -9.45 -0.65 -10.06
CA ASN A 290 -10.63 -0.04 -9.44
C ASN A 290 -11.86 -0.96 -9.28
N VAL A 291 -11.67 -2.29 -9.35
CA VAL A 291 -12.77 -3.27 -9.27
C VAL A 291 -12.58 -4.33 -8.18
N HIS A 292 -11.34 -4.52 -7.72
CA HIS A 292 -11.03 -5.51 -6.70
C HIS A 292 -9.97 -5.01 -5.72
N TRP A 293 -10.04 -5.52 -4.49
CA TRP A 293 -9.07 -5.23 -3.44
C TRP A 293 -8.50 -6.56 -2.93
N THR A 294 -7.18 -6.65 -2.83
CA THR A 294 -6.44 -7.82 -2.35
C THR A 294 -5.44 -7.44 -1.25
N SER A 295 -4.96 -8.45 -0.52
CA SER A 295 -3.98 -8.27 0.54
C SER A 295 -2.59 -8.63 0.04
N ILE A 296 -1.60 -7.76 0.29
CA ILE A 296 -0.19 -8.11 0.12
C ILE A 296 0.42 -8.20 1.51
N ILE A 297 1.02 -9.33 1.85
CA ILE A 297 1.61 -9.53 3.17
C ILE A 297 3.11 -9.20 3.10
N PRO A 298 3.61 -8.22 3.89
CA PRO A 298 5.04 -7.91 3.92
C PRO A 298 5.87 -9.09 4.42
N ASP A 299 7.06 -9.29 3.84
CA ASP A 299 7.97 -10.38 4.23
C ASP A 299 8.38 -10.29 5.73
N ALA A 300 8.44 -9.06 6.27
CA ALA A 300 8.71 -8.81 7.69
C ALA A 300 7.57 -9.24 8.64
N ILE A 301 6.36 -9.44 8.11
CA ILE A 301 5.16 -9.86 8.84
C ILE A 301 4.95 -11.37 8.69
N PHE A 302 5.19 -11.92 7.50
CA PHE A 302 5.03 -13.34 7.24
C PHE A 302 6.00 -13.82 6.17
N THR A 303 6.64 -14.95 6.45
CA THR A 303 7.40 -15.71 5.45
C THR A 303 7.08 -17.18 5.65
N SER A 304 6.58 -17.83 4.62
CA SER A 304 6.33 -19.27 4.65
C SER A 304 7.64 -20.05 4.65
N LYS A 305 7.71 -21.11 5.44
CA LYS A 305 8.81 -22.09 5.39
C LYS A 305 8.55 -23.23 4.41
N LEU A 306 7.41 -23.19 3.73
CA LEU A 306 7.07 -24.11 2.65
C LEU A 306 7.57 -23.52 1.33
N THR A 307 8.04 -24.39 0.45
CA THR A 307 8.25 -24.02 -0.95
C THR A 307 6.90 -23.85 -1.65
N ASP A 308 6.82 -23.04 -2.70
CA ASP A 308 5.59 -22.84 -3.49
C ASP A 308 4.96 -24.17 -3.96
N LYS A 309 5.79 -25.20 -4.20
CA LYS A 309 5.34 -26.54 -4.55
C LYS A 309 4.61 -27.24 -3.39
N GLU A 310 5.16 -27.15 -2.18
CA GLU A 310 4.55 -27.69 -0.97
C GLU A 310 3.25 -26.94 -0.63
N GLU A 311 3.23 -25.62 -0.81
CA GLU A 311 2.00 -24.81 -0.63
C GLU A 311 0.90 -25.24 -1.60
N LYS A 312 1.23 -25.40 -2.89
CA LYS A 312 0.30 -25.88 -3.91
C LYS A 312 -0.27 -27.26 -3.58
N LEU A 313 0.54 -28.16 -3.01
CA LEU A 313 0.09 -29.48 -2.58
C LEU A 313 -0.93 -29.38 -1.42
N LEU A 314 -0.64 -28.56 -0.40
CA LEU A 314 -1.54 -28.36 0.72
C LEU A 314 -2.84 -27.68 0.29
N GLU A 315 -2.77 -26.61 -0.52
CA GLU A 315 -3.94 -25.91 -1.02
C GLU A 315 -4.85 -26.86 -1.81
N MET A 316 -4.28 -27.72 -2.64
CA MET A 316 -5.05 -28.70 -3.40
C MET A 316 -5.70 -29.76 -2.49
N LEU A 317 -5.00 -30.23 -1.45
CA LEU A 317 -5.57 -31.17 -0.46
C LEU A 317 -6.75 -30.54 0.29
N GLU A 318 -6.62 -29.28 0.70
CA GLU A 318 -7.67 -28.53 1.39
C GLU A 318 -8.88 -28.29 0.47
N ARG A 319 -8.63 -27.95 -0.80
CA ARG A 319 -9.70 -27.83 -1.81
C ARG A 319 -10.44 -29.15 -2.02
N MET A 320 -9.71 -30.26 -2.11
CA MET A 320 -10.31 -31.59 -2.18
C MET A 320 -11.14 -31.90 -0.93
N GLN A 321 -10.68 -31.46 0.25
CA GLN A 321 -11.41 -31.63 1.50
C GLN A 321 -12.71 -30.84 1.52
N SER A 322 -12.72 -29.58 1.07
CA SER A 322 -13.95 -28.79 0.99
C SER A 322 -14.91 -29.31 -0.08
N GLU A 323 -14.41 -29.79 -1.22
CA GLU A 323 -15.23 -30.20 -2.36
C GLU A 323 -15.79 -31.63 -2.22
N TYR A 324 -14.98 -32.56 -1.70
CA TYR A 324 -15.31 -33.99 -1.64
C TYR A 324 -15.33 -34.55 -0.23
N GLY A 325 -14.89 -33.80 0.79
CA GLY A 325 -14.64 -34.33 2.12
C GLY A 325 -15.86 -34.93 2.81
N SER A 326 -17.07 -34.47 2.51
CA SER A 326 -18.32 -35.01 3.06
C SER A 326 -18.77 -36.33 2.41
N LYS A 327 -18.19 -36.72 1.27
CA LYS A 327 -18.53 -37.99 0.61
C LYS A 327 -18.05 -39.16 1.46
N GLU A 328 -18.85 -40.21 1.49
CA GLU A 328 -18.51 -41.45 2.16
C GLU A 328 -17.34 -42.14 1.45
N LEU A 329 -16.31 -42.47 2.22
CA LEU A 329 -15.20 -43.31 1.76
C LEU A 329 -15.39 -44.74 2.25
N GLY A 330 -15.77 -44.97 3.51
CA GLY A 330 -16.05 -46.30 4.07
C GLY A 330 -14.87 -47.28 3.93
N VAL A 331 -13.63 -46.85 4.19
CA VAL A 331 -12.42 -47.67 4.13
C VAL A 331 -11.75 -47.69 5.51
N GLU A 332 -11.66 -48.88 6.12
CA GLU A 332 -11.11 -49.06 7.47
C GLU A 332 -11.73 -48.07 8.49
N LYS A 333 -10.92 -47.17 9.06
CA LYS A 333 -11.32 -46.14 10.01
C LYS A 333 -11.87 -44.86 9.36
N TYR A 334 -11.78 -44.73 8.03
CA TYR A 334 -12.18 -43.53 7.31
C TYR A 334 -13.62 -43.65 6.82
N SER A 335 -14.54 -43.07 7.57
CA SER A 335 -15.95 -42.97 7.17
C SER A 335 -16.11 -42.00 6.00
N SER A 336 -15.40 -40.87 6.03
CA SER A 336 -15.45 -39.83 5.00
C SER A 336 -14.12 -39.63 4.28
N ILE A 337 -14.15 -39.00 3.11
CA ILE A 337 -12.93 -38.57 2.40
C ILE A 337 -12.15 -37.54 3.23
N SER A 338 -12.84 -36.69 4.00
CA SER A 338 -12.22 -35.72 4.90
C SER A 338 -11.31 -36.37 5.94
N ASP A 339 -11.75 -37.48 6.54
CA ASP A 339 -10.97 -38.22 7.54
C ASP A 339 -9.65 -38.73 6.95
N TRP A 340 -9.72 -39.25 5.72
CA TRP A 340 -8.55 -39.75 5.00
C TRP A 340 -7.61 -38.62 4.58
N LEU A 341 -8.13 -37.53 4.02
CA LEU A 341 -7.33 -36.35 3.66
C LEU A 341 -6.65 -35.73 4.89
N GLY A 342 -7.34 -35.70 6.03
CA GLY A 342 -6.77 -35.21 7.30
C GLY A 342 -5.55 -36.02 7.76
N ASP A 343 -5.58 -37.34 7.62
CA ASP A 343 -4.41 -38.17 7.92
C ASP A 343 -3.33 -38.06 6.83
N LEU A 344 -3.70 -37.82 5.58
CA LEU A 344 -2.75 -37.58 4.49
C LEU A 344 -1.95 -36.28 4.69
N MET A 345 -2.62 -35.20 5.12
CA MET A 345 -1.96 -33.94 5.49
C MET A 345 -1.00 -34.13 6.67
N LYS A 346 -1.42 -34.84 7.73
CA LYS A 346 -0.53 -35.16 8.86
C LYS A 346 0.67 -35.98 8.41
N GLN A 347 0.49 -36.90 7.47
CA GLN A 347 1.57 -37.73 6.96
C GLN A 347 2.61 -36.89 6.20
N ILE A 348 2.19 -35.89 5.42
CA ILE A 348 3.11 -34.93 4.77
C ILE A 348 3.93 -34.17 5.83
N GLU A 349 3.30 -33.75 6.92
CA GLU A 349 4.00 -33.10 8.04
C GLU A 349 4.99 -34.02 8.75
N LEU A 350 4.65 -35.29 8.94
CA LEU A 350 5.56 -36.29 9.49
C LEU A 350 6.77 -36.52 8.57
N ILE A 351 6.56 -36.56 7.26
CA ILE A 351 7.67 -36.62 6.29
C ILE A 351 8.57 -35.38 6.44
N LYS A 352 7.99 -34.18 6.49
CA LYS A 352 8.77 -32.93 6.59
C LYS A 352 9.58 -32.84 7.88
N THR A 353 8.97 -33.21 9.00
CA THR A 353 9.60 -33.12 10.34
C THR A 353 10.53 -34.28 10.68
N SER A 354 10.44 -35.40 9.96
CA SER A 354 11.32 -36.56 10.16
C SER A 354 12.81 -36.20 10.06
N PRO A 355 13.66 -36.71 10.97
CA PRO A 355 15.01 -36.19 11.15
C PRO A 355 16.00 -36.61 10.05
N THR A 356 15.88 -37.84 9.54
CA THR A 356 16.86 -38.44 8.61
C THR A 356 16.18 -38.91 7.32
N ALA A 357 16.96 -39.02 6.24
CA ALA A 357 16.47 -39.57 4.98
C ALA A 357 15.84 -40.98 5.14
N VAL A 358 16.41 -41.83 6.01
CA VAL A 358 15.89 -43.19 6.27
C VAL A 358 14.51 -43.14 6.93
N THR A 359 14.33 -42.27 7.93
CA THR A 359 13.02 -42.08 8.56
C THR A 359 12.02 -41.44 7.60
N LYS A 360 12.44 -40.44 6.81
CA LYS A 360 11.60 -39.81 5.77
C LYS A 360 11.11 -40.82 4.74
N GLN A 361 11.98 -41.73 4.31
CA GLN A 361 11.62 -42.80 3.37
C GLN A 361 10.50 -43.70 3.93
N LYS A 362 10.57 -44.08 5.21
CA LYS A 362 9.51 -44.85 5.87
C LYS A 362 8.20 -44.08 5.94
N GLU A 363 8.26 -42.78 6.26
CA GLU A 363 7.05 -41.94 6.26
C GLU A 363 6.47 -41.75 4.86
N ILE A 364 7.30 -41.72 3.81
CA ILE A 364 6.86 -41.73 2.41
C ILE A 364 6.18 -43.06 2.07
N GLU A 365 6.75 -44.20 2.49
CA GLU A 365 6.11 -45.50 2.31
C GLU A 365 4.71 -45.55 2.96
N LEU A 366 4.56 -44.99 4.16
CA LEU A 366 3.27 -44.85 4.83
C LEU A 366 2.31 -43.94 4.06
N PHE A 367 2.79 -42.84 3.47
CA PHE A 367 1.99 -41.99 2.58
C PHE A 367 1.46 -42.77 1.37
N PHE A 368 2.31 -43.57 0.71
CA PHE A 368 1.88 -44.44 -0.40
C PHE A 368 0.89 -45.52 0.05
N GLN A 369 1.04 -46.06 1.26
CA GLN A 369 0.05 -46.99 1.83
C GLN A 369 -1.30 -46.30 2.06
N LEU A 370 -1.31 -45.06 2.54
CA LEU A 370 -2.54 -44.27 2.69
C LEU A 370 -3.24 -44.06 1.33
N LEU A 371 -2.49 -43.74 0.27
CA LEU A 371 -3.04 -43.65 -1.09
C LEU A 371 -3.61 -44.99 -1.57
N ALA A 372 -2.85 -46.08 -1.39
CA ALA A 372 -3.25 -47.42 -1.85
C ALA A 372 -4.58 -47.87 -1.23
N LYS A 373 -4.80 -47.58 0.07
CA LYS A 373 -6.04 -47.93 0.78
C LYS A 373 -7.29 -47.28 0.18
N ALA A 374 -7.21 -46.01 -0.21
CA ALA A 374 -8.37 -45.26 -0.72
C ALA A 374 -8.56 -45.39 -2.24
N THR A 375 -7.50 -45.74 -2.98
CA THR A 375 -7.50 -45.81 -4.46
C THR A 375 -8.68 -46.57 -5.06
N PRO A 376 -9.07 -47.78 -4.61
CA PRO A 376 -10.14 -48.54 -5.27
C PRO A 376 -11.48 -47.80 -5.32
N LYS A 377 -11.82 -47.08 -4.26
CA LYS A 377 -13.08 -46.31 -4.19
C LYS A 377 -12.95 -44.95 -4.85
N LEU A 378 -11.84 -44.23 -4.64
CA LEU A 378 -11.63 -42.93 -5.28
C LEU A 378 -11.49 -43.04 -6.80
N ALA A 379 -10.90 -44.13 -7.31
CA ALA A 379 -10.75 -44.38 -8.74
C ALA A 379 -12.06 -44.80 -9.44
N SER A 380 -13.09 -45.18 -8.66
CA SER A 380 -14.39 -45.57 -9.21
C SER A 380 -15.20 -44.38 -9.73
N GLU A 381 -14.93 -43.17 -9.24
CA GLU A 381 -15.54 -41.93 -9.73
C GLU A 381 -14.56 -41.16 -10.63
N PRO A 382 -14.95 -40.75 -11.86
CA PRO A 382 -14.05 -40.05 -12.78
C PRO A 382 -13.42 -38.78 -12.21
N ALA A 383 -14.20 -37.94 -11.51
CA ALA A 383 -13.71 -36.69 -10.92
C ALA A 383 -12.66 -36.95 -9.83
N LEU A 384 -12.96 -37.85 -8.88
CA LEU A 384 -12.06 -38.22 -7.80
C LEU A 384 -10.80 -38.93 -8.31
N ARG A 385 -10.91 -39.73 -9.39
CA ARG A 385 -9.76 -40.36 -10.05
C ARG A 385 -8.80 -39.31 -10.62
N MET A 386 -9.33 -38.27 -11.27
CA MET A 386 -8.52 -37.17 -11.78
C MET A 386 -7.86 -36.39 -10.63
N SER A 387 -8.62 -36.06 -9.58
CA SER A 387 -8.08 -35.39 -8.39
C SER A 387 -6.99 -36.22 -7.70
N LEU A 388 -7.15 -37.54 -7.60
CA LEU A 388 -6.14 -38.45 -7.05
C LEU A 388 -4.87 -38.47 -7.91
N GLY A 389 -5.01 -38.46 -9.25
CA GLY A 389 -3.89 -38.35 -10.17
C GLY A 389 -3.13 -37.02 -10.01
N THR A 390 -3.85 -35.91 -9.95
CA THR A 390 -3.26 -34.58 -9.72
C THR A 390 -2.59 -34.48 -8.35
N LEU A 391 -3.20 -35.05 -7.30
CA LEU A 391 -2.62 -35.14 -5.96
C LEU A 391 -1.29 -35.87 -5.99
N PHE A 392 -1.25 -37.02 -6.65
CA PHE A 392 -0.04 -37.80 -6.76
C PHE A 392 1.07 -37.04 -7.49
N SER A 393 0.76 -36.39 -8.61
CA SER A 393 1.73 -35.56 -9.34
C SER A 393 2.28 -34.41 -8.50
N ASN A 394 1.41 -33.66 -7.81
CA ASN A 394 1.85 -32.56 -6.94
C ASN A 394 2.72 -33.07 -5.78
N PHE A 395 2.42 -34.24 -5.21
CA PHE A 395 3.27 -34.84 -4.19
C PHE A 395 4.66 -35.19 -4.72
N LEU A 396 4.76 -35.80 -5.90
CA LEU A 396 6.04 -36.13 -6.53
C LEU A 396 6.91 -34.89 -6.79
N GLU A 397 6.30 -33.78 -7.20
CA GLU A 397 7.02 -32.50 -7.39
C GLU A 397 7.64 -31.96 -6.10
N CYS A 398 7.08 -32.32 -4.94
CA CYS A 398 7.53 -31.89 -3.61
C CYS A 398 8.61 -32.80 -3.01
N ILE A 399 8.81 -34.02 -3.54
CA ILE A 399 9.78 -34.99 -2.99
C ILE A 399 11.17 -34.38 -2.77
N PRO A 400 11.77 -33.61 -3.70
CA PRO A 400 13.08 -33.00 -3.45
C PRO A 400 13.10 -32.09 -2.22
N ALA A 401 12.04 -31.32 -1.97
CA ALA A 401 11.93 -30.44 -0.80
C ALA A 401 11.70 -31.24 0.48
N LEU A 402 10.86 -32.28 0.41
CA LEU A 402 10.54 -33.14 1.55
C LEU A 402 11.74 -33.98 2.01
N MET A 403 12.65 -34.32 1.11
CA MET A 403 13.84 -35.13 1.38
C MET A 403 15.03 -34.35 1.95
N VAL A 404 14.93 -33.02 2.06
CA VAL A 404 15.97 -32.20 2.70
C VAL A 404 16.09 -32.59 4.18
N GLU A 405 17.30 -32.96 4.62
CA GLU A 405 17.55 -33.36 6.00
C GLU A 405 17.44 -32.16 6.95
N ASN A 406 16.66 -32.33 8.01
CA ASN A 406 16.61 -31.39 9.11
C ASN A 406 17.91 -31.54 9.91
N LYS A 407 18.96 -30.79 9.53
CA LYS A 407 20.15 -30.69 10.36
C LYS A 407 19.75 -30.07 11.70
N LEU A 408 19.57 -30.90 12.72
CA LEU A 408 19.60 -30.48 14.11
C LEU A 408 20.91 -29.72 14.30
N SER A 409 20.84 -28.40 14.41
CA SER A 409 21.98 -27.64 14.90
C SER A 409 22.19 -28.09 16.33
N THR A 410 23.24 -28.89 16.53
CA THR A 410 23.78 -29.14 17.86
C THR A 410 24.08 -27.79 18.49
N GLY A 411 23.66 -27.62 19.75
CA GLY A 411 23.40 -26.34 20.44
C GLY A 411 24.57 -25.36 20.63
N LEU A 412 25.67 -25.49 19.90
CA LEU A 412 26.83 -24.58 19.95
C LEU A 412 26.78 -23.48 18.86
N ALA A 413 26.03 -23.68 17.77
CA ALA A 413 25.88 -22.65 16.73
C ALA A 413 24.99 -21.46 17.17
N LYS A 414 24.18 -21.64 18.24
CA LYS A 414 23.32 -20.59 18.83
C LYS A 414 24.11 -19.51 19.60
N PHE A 415 25.41 -19.70 19.82
CA PHE A 415 26.29 -18.76 20.52
C PHE A 415 27.24 -17.97 19.61
N GLY A 416 27.13 -18.08 18.28
CA GLY A 416 27.88 -17.21 17.36
C GLY A 416 29.41 -17.36 17.38
N LEU A 417 29.95 -18.47 17.91
CA LEU A 417 31.39 -18.64 18.13
C LEU A 417 32.17 -19.23 16.95
N TYR A 418 31.54 -19.65 15.85
CA TYR A 418 32.26 -20.04 14.63
C TYR A 418 31.47 -19.72 13.36
N SER A 419 32.08 -18.93 12.48
CA SER A 419 31.65 -18.76 11.09
C SER A 419 32.56 -19.64 10.20
N PRO A 420 32.03 -20.58 9.40
CA PRO A 420 32.88 -21.35 8.50
C PRO A 420 33.30 -20.46 7.33
N VAL A 421 34.60 -20.17 7.29
CA VAL A 421 35.30 -19.53 6.19
C VAL A 421 35.14 -20.39 4.93
N ILE A 422 34.33 -19.92 3.97
CA ILE A 422 34.34 -20.46 2.61
C ILE A 422 35.55 -19.84 1.89
N SER A 423 36.67 -20.55 1.90
CA SER A 423 37.80 -20.28 1.00
C SER A 423 37.41 -20.60 -0.44
N GLN A 424 37.11 -19.58 -1.24
CA GLN A 424 37.22 -19.67 -2.69
C GLN A 424 38.69 -19.49 -3.09
N LYS A 425 39.37 -20.60 -3.40
CA LYS A 425 40.68 -20.59 -4.03
C LYS A 425 40.48 -20.50 -5.55
N LYS A 426 40.87 -19.36 -6.12
CA LYS A 426 41.16 -19.19 -7.56
C LYS A 426 42.42 -19.97 -7.90
N GLU A 427 42.41 -20.75 -8.97
CA GLU A 427 43.60 -21.12 -9.73
C GLU A 427 43.23 -21.05 -11.23
N ASP A 428 43.78 -20.02 -11.89
CA ASP A 428 43.95 -19.93 -13.34
C ASP A 428 45.22 -20.70 -13.72
N LEU A 429 45.21 -21.52 -14.78
CA LEU A 429 46.32 -21.63 -15.73
C LEU A 429 45.94 -22.46 -16.98
N SER A 430 46.61 -22.08 -18.06
CA SER A 430 46.19 -22.16 -19.47
C SER A 430 46.93 -23.21 -20.30
N LEU A 431 46.31 -23.55 -21.44
CA LEU A 431 46.90 -23.85 -22.77
C LEU A 431 47.77 -25.11 -22.97
N THR A 432 47.30 -26.01 -23.86
CA THR A 432 48.07 -26.45 -25.05
C THR A 432 47.16 -27.01 -26.15
N LYS A 433 47.57 -26.79 -27.41
CA LYS A 433 46.87 -26.94 -28.69
C LYS A 433 47.11 -28.31 -29.38
N SER A 434 46.17 -28.71 -30.24
CA SER A 434 46.31 -29.18 -31.66
C SER A 434 45.08 -30.04 -31.99
N SER A 435 44.41 -30.06 -33.16
CA SER A 435 44.68 -29.72 -34.56
C SER A 435 43.33 -29.95 -35.30
N GLU A 436 42.76 -28.98 -36.03
CA GLU A 436 42.84 -28.75 -37.49
C GLU A 436 41.55 -29.11 -38.25
N GLU A 437 41.41 -28.43 -39.41
CA GLU A 437 40.41 -28.51 -40.51
C GLU A 437 39.04 -27.85 -40.28
N LYS A 438 38.79 -26.60 -40.74
CA LYS A 438 38.65 -26.02 -42.11
C LYS A 438 37.24 -26.19 -42.73
N VAL A 439 36.65 -25.04 -43.08
CA VAL A 439 36.08 -24.64 -44.41
C VAL A 439 34.80 -23.79 -44.26
N ASN A 440 34.88 -22.52 -44.71
CA ASN A 440 33.93 -21.65 -45.46
C ASN A 440 32.40 -21.73 -45.19
N SER A 441 31.57 -20.69 -45.32
CA SER A 441 31.67 -19.30 -45.80
C SER A 441 30.28 -18.64 -45.62
N GLU A 442 30.23 -17.31 -45.75
CA GLU A 442 29.09 -16.47 -46.20
C GLU A 442 27.93 -16.12 -45.23
N GLN A 443 27.94 -14.84 -44.82
CA GLN A 443 26.77 -13.96 -44.64
C GLN A 443 26.33 -13.39 -46.02
N PRO A 444 25.28 -12.55 -46.15
CA PRO A 444 23.98 -12.41 -45.45
C PRO A 444 22.80 -12.21 -46.46
N GLN A 445 21.52 -12.13 -46.06
CA GLN A 445 20.57 -11.10 -46.57
C GLN A 445 19.14 -11.09 -45.98
N LYS A 446 18.60 -9.86 -46.04
CA LYS A 446 17.35 -9.22 -45.59
C LYS A 446 16.03 -9.75 -46.19
N GLY A 447 14.91 -9.40 -45.53
CA GLY A 447 13.55 -9.33 -46.08
C GLY A 447 12.50 -8.93 -45.01
N VAL A 448 12.41 -7.66 -44.58
CA VAL A 448 11.37 -6.63 -44.94
C VAL A 448 9.91 -7.07 -44.76
N LEU A 449 9.18 -6.40 -43.85
CA LEU A 449 7.91 -5.65 -44.06
C LEU A 449 7.06 -5.58 -42.78
N SER A 450 6.86 -4.37 -42.24
CA SER A 450 5.53 -3.80 -41.98
C SER A 450 5.70 -2.40 -41.37
N GLN A 451 5.48 -1.38 -42.20
CA GLN A 451 5.29 0.00 -41.79
C GLN A 451 3.78 0.27 -41.79
N PHE A 452 3.25 0.83 -40.71
CA PHE A 452 2.11 1.77 -40.81
C PHE A 452 2.21 2.86 -39.72
N SER A 453 2.37 4.09 -40.23
CA SER A 453 1.89 5.40 -39.77
C SER A 453 2.03 5.82 -38.31
N LYS A 454 2.90 6.81 -38.06
CA LYS A 454 2.54 8.14 -37.51
C LYS A 454 3.49 9.24 -38.02
N HIS A 455 2.98 10.14 -38.87
CA HIS A 455 3.38 11.56 -38.94
C HIS A 455 2.90 12.23 -37.63
N THR A 456 3.48 13.29 -37.03
CA THR A 456 4.25 14.42 -37.55
C THR A 456 4.91 15.17 -36.36
N LEU A 457 6.07 15.80 -36.62
CA LEU A 457 6.56 17.09 -36.10
C LEU A 457 6.70 17.32 -34.57
N LEU A 458 7.92 17.10 -34.04
CA LEU A 458 8.55 18.03 -33.10
C LEU A 458 10.07 18.07 -33.34
N LYS A 459 10.62 19.30 -33.26
CA LYS A 459 11.98 19.74 -33.57
C LYS A 459 13.11 18.82 -33.06
N VAL A 460 14.07 18.56 -33.96
CA VAL A 460 15.43 18.15 -33.62
C VAL A 460 16.13 19.31 -32.90
N SER A 461 16.58 19.08 -31.67
CA SER A 461 17.52 19.96 -30.97
C SER A 461 18.78 19.15 -30.63
N GLU A 462 19.87 19.53 -31.30
CA GLU A 462 21.30 19.42 -31.00
C GLU A 462 21.82 18.24 -30.14
N ASP A 463 22.77 17.51 -30.74
CA ASP A 463 23.60 16.49 -30.13
C ASP A 463 24.37 17.02 -28.90
N VAL A 464 23.88 16.71 -27.71
CA VAL A 464 24.66 16.78 -26.48
C VAL A 464 25.32 15.42 -26.29
N SER A 465 26.64 15.35 -26.49
CA SER A 465 27.41 14.16 -26.14
C SER A 465 27.17 13.82 -24.65
N PRO A 466 26.90 12.54 -24.32
CA PRO A 466 26.53 12.17 -22.96
C PRO A 466 27.70 12.43 -22.00
N LYS A 467 27.51 13.32 -21.03
CA LYS A 467 28.51 13.61 -19.99
C LYS A 467 28.73 12.36 -19.13
N PRO A 468 29.95 12.05 -18.66
CA PRO A 468 30.20 10.86 -17.85
C PRO A 468 29.59 10.96 -16.44
N TYR A 469 29.27 9.81 -15.85
CA TYR A 469 28.80 9.73 -14.46
C TYR A 469 29.96 10.06 -13.51
N PRO A 470 29.76 10.89 -12.46
CA PRO A 470 30.80 11.19 -11.47
C PRO A 470 31.31 9.92 -10.80
N THR A 471 32.59 9.59 -11.00
CA THR A 471 33.17 8.33 -10.52
C THR A 471 33.31 8.29 -9.01
N GLU A 472 33.34 9.46 -8.37
CA GLU A 472 33.41 9.68 -6.93
C GLU A 472 32.15 9.19 -6.21
N LEU A 473 31.01 9.10 -6.91
CA LEU A 473 29.76 8.58 -6.37
C LEU A 473 29.66 7.05 -6.39
N ASN A 474 30.46 6.36 -7.23
CA ASN A 474 30.38 4.90 -7.38
C ASN A 474 30.47 4.07 -6.08
N PRO A 475 31.31 4.45 -5.09
CA PRO A 475 31.38 3.74 -3.81
C PRO A 475 30.08 3.81 -2.99
N TYR A 476 29.26 4.84 -3.21
CA TYR A 476 28.05 5.13 -2.43
C TYR A 476 26.77 4.79 -3.21
N VAL A 477 26.75 5.07 -4.51
CA VAL A 477 25.61 4.84 -5.39
C VAL A 477 26.12 4.29 -6.72
N ARG A 478 25.69 3.08 -7.08
CA ARG A 478 25.97 2.51 -8.40
C ARG A 478 25.16 3.23 -9.47
N LYS A 479 25.76 3.49 -10.64
CA LYS A 479 25.13 4.15 -11.80
C LYS A 479 23.74 3.60 -12.17
N ASN A 480 23.49 2.29 -12.00
CA ASN A 480 22.21 1.66 -12.31
C ASN A 480 21.16 1.72 -11.19
N LYS A 481 21.48 2.26 -10.01
CA LYS A 481 20.60 2.38 -8.83
C LYS A 481 20.43 3.83 -8.33
N GLN A 482 20.82 4.80 -9.16
CA GLN A 482 20.76 6.23 -8.84
C GLN A 482 19.32 6.77 -8.82
N SER A 483 19.01 7.55 -7.80
CA SER A 483 17.84 8.43 -7.70
C SER A 483 18.29 9.74 -7.04
N GLY A 484 17.63 10.87 -7.29
CA GLY A 484 17.97 12.16 -6.66
C GLY A 484 18.16 12.08 -5.16
N PRO A 485 17.19 11.54 -4.40
CA PRO A 485 17.30 11.41 -2.95
C PRO A 485 18.49 10.55 -2.52
N ARG A 486 18.79 9.46 -3.24
CA ARG A 486 19.94 8.59 -2.94
C ARG A 486 21.27 9.27 -3.20
N VAL A 487 21.35 10.05 -4.27
CA VAL A 487 22.56 10.79 -4.62
C VAL A 487 22.77 11.96 -3.67
N ALA A 488 21.70 12.68 -3.28
CA ALA A 488 21.77 13.71 -2.24
C ALA A 488 22.28 13.13 -0.91
N ARG A 489 21.74 11.98 -0.45
CA ARG A 489 22.24 11.30 0.76
C ARG A 489 23.72 10.91 0.66
N ALA A 490 24.15 10.41 -0.50
CA ALA A 490 25.55 10.07 -0.73
C ALA A 490 26.46 11.32 -0.68
N LEU A 491 26.01 12.43 -1.27
CA LEU A 491 26.71 13.71 -1.22
C LEU A 491 26.79 14.26 0.21
N THR A 492 25.72 14.13 1.01
CA THR A 492 25.75 14.48 2.44
C THR A 492 26.74 13.62 3.22
N GLN A 493 26.80 12.31 2.97
CA GLN A 493 27.78 11.41 3.60
C GLN A 493 29.22 11.75 3.20
N MET A 494 29.45 12.12 1.94
CA MET A 494 30.76 12.58 1.46
C MET A 494 31.15 13.87 2.19
N TYR A 495 30.24 14.83 2.30
CA TYR A 495 30.48 16.09 3.00
C TYR A 495 30.77 15.88 4.51
N GLN A 496 30.04 14.97 5.17
CA GLN A 496 30.32 14.60 6.57
C GLN A 496 31.74 14.06 6.75
N LYS A 497 32.23 13.23 5.84
CA LYS A 497 33.64 12.79 5.85
C LYS A 497 34.63 13.93 5.64
N GLY A 498 34.24 14.94 4.88
CA GLY A 498 35.01 16.19 4.74
C GLY A 498 35.15 16.94 6.06
N LEU A 499 34.07 17.02 6.84
CA LEU A 499 34.09 17.61 8.19
C LEU A 499 34.94 16.81 9.18
N GLU A 500 35.05 15.49 8.98
CA GLU A 500 35.91 14.58 9.76
C GLU A 500 37.40 14.64 9.33
N GLY A 501 37.75 15.48 8.35
CA GLY A 501 39.14 15.73 7.93
C GLY A 501 39.55 15.08 6.60
N ASP A 502 38.62 14.50 5.82
CA ASP A 502 38.94 14.02 4.47
C ASP A 502 38.99 15.17 3.45
N GLU A 503 40.18 15.62 3.10
CA GLU A 503 40.42 16.70 2.13
C GLU A 503 39.85 16.43 0.73
N ARG A 504 39.41 15.20 0.43
CA ARG A 504 38.74 14.86 -0.83
C ARG A 504 37.32 15.38 -0.90
N TYR A 505 36.71 15.75 0.23
CA TYR A 505 35.30 16.13 0.31
C TYR A 505 35.08 17.51 0.95
N THR A 506 35.85 18.51 0.52
CA THR A 506 35.56 19.91 0.89
C THR A 506 34.19 20.37 0.35
N PRO A 507 33.57 21.42 0.92
CA PRO A 507 32.31 21.97 0.42
C PRO A 507 32.31 22.24 -1.09
N GLU A 508 33.41 22.78 -1.62
CA GLU A 508 33.60 23.10 -3.04
C GLU A 508 33.63 21.84 -3.90
N LYS A 509 34.33 20.80 -3.43
CA LYS A 509 34.42 19.51 -4.15
C LYS A 509 33.08 18.77 -4.13
N CYS A 510 32.36 18.81 -3.00
CA CYS A 510 31.02 18.21 -2.90
C CYS A 510 30.01 18.93 -3.80
N LYS A 511 30.09 20.26 -3.88
CA LYS A 511 29.30 21.08 -4.81
C LYS A 511 29.61 20.72 -6.27
N ASP A 512 30.89 20.64 -6.65
CA ASP A 512 31.32 20.27 -8.00
C ASP A 512 30.79 18.88 -8.42
N ILE A 513 30.89 17.88 -7.53
CA ILE A 513 30.39 16.52 -7.80
C ILE A 513 28.86 16.53 -7.98
N ALA A 514 28.14 17.27 -7.15
CA ALA A 514 26.68 17.43 -7.27
C ALA A 514 26.28 18.11 -8.59
N GLN A 515 27.05 19.11 -9.02
CA GLN A 515 26.80 19.85 -10.25
C GLN A 515 27.10 18.99 -11.49
N ARG A 516 28.20 18.23 -11.49
CA ARG A 516 28.50 17.23 -12.53
C ARG A 516 27.42 16.14 -12.61
N TYR A 517 26.81 15.76 -11.48
CA TYR A 517 25.68 14.83 -11.48
C TYR A 517 24.40 15.42 -12.11
N ILE A 518 24.07 16.67 -11.80
CA ILE A 518 22.92 17.37 -12.41
C ILE A 518 23.08 17.44 -13.94
N GLU A 519 24.28 17.74 -14.42
CA GLU A 519 24.58 17.79 -15.85
C GLU A 519 24.52 16.41 -16.51
N TYR A 520 25.08 15.38 -15.86
CA TYR A 520 24.97 13.98 -16.27
C TYR A 520 23.50 13.55 -16.41
N SER A 521 22.68 13.90 -15.41
CA SER A 521 21.26 13.58 -15.37
C SER A 521 20.48 14.23 -16.51
N LYS A 522 20.75 15.52 -16.79
CA LYS A 522 20.14 16.28 -17.89
C LYS A 522 20.51 15.71 -19.26
N SER A 523 21.76 15.27 -19.47
CA SER A 523 22.19 14.73 -20.77
C SER A 523 21.66 13.32 -21.07
N HIS A 524 21.19 12.57 -20.07
CA HIS A 524 20.76 11.17 -20.21
C HIS A 524 19.25 10.96 -20.38
N LYS A 525 18.46 12.04 -20.53
CA LYS A 525 17.00 12.03 -20.80
C LYS A 525 16.17 11.05 -19.93
N ARG A 526 16.63 10.78 -18.70
CA ARG A 526 15.88 10.01 -17.70
C ARG A 526 15.24 11.01 -16.74
N ASN A 527 13.98 10.78 -16.38
CA ASN A 527 13.23 11.60 -15.41
C ASN A 527 13.75 11.37 -13.99
N PHE A 528 14.98 11.80 -13.71
CA PHE A 528 15.50 11.84 -12.35
C PHE A 528 14.89 13.05 -11.64
N ILE A 529 14.25 12.83 -10.50
CA ILE A 529 13.91 13.92 -9.56
C ILE A 529 15.24 14.47 -9.06
N LEU A 530 15.53 15.74 -9.29
CA LEU A 530 16.82 16.37 -8.95
C LEU A 530 16.71 17.36 -7.78
N ASP A 531 15.52 17.55 -7.24
CA ASP A 531 15.21 18.61 -6.27
C ASP A 531 16.11 18.52 -5.02
N ASP A 532 16.32 17.33 -4.48
CA ASP A 532 17.21 17.12 -3.32
C ASP A 532 18.68 17.41 -3.64
N VAL A 533 19.13 17.13 -4.87
CA VAL A 533 20.51 17.43 -5.28
C VAL A 533 20.68 18.92 -5.54
N ILE A 534 19.64 19.59 -6.05
CA ILE A 534 19.62 21.05 -6.22
C ILE A 534 19.62 21.75 -4.85
N LEU A 535 18.81 21.27 -3.90
CA LEU A 535 18.80 21.76 -2.52
C LEU A 535 20.16 21.58 -1.85
N PHE A 536 20.81 20.42 -2.05
CA PHE A 536 22.17 20.18 -1.55
C PHE A 536 23.18 21.19 -2.13
N VAL A 537 23.12 21.51 -3.43
CA VAL A 537 23.98 22.54 -4.04
C VAL A 537 23.75 23.91 -3.40
N GLN A 538 22.49 24.29 -3.17
CA GLN A 538 22.15 25.54 -2.50
C GLN A 538 22.65 25.60 -1.04
N GLU A 539 22.64 24.46 -0.34
CA GLU A 539 23.19 24.35 1.01
C GLU A 539 24.71 24.52 1.00
N MET A 540 25.43 23.86 0.08
CA MET A 540 26.87 24.04 -0.06
C MET A 540 27.24 25.48 -0.43
N ASP A 541 26.46 26.16 -1.27
CA ASP A 541 26.65 27.58 -1.59
C ASP A 541 26.54 28.50 -0.36
N LYS A 542 25.64 28.20 0.56
CA LYS A 542 25.52 28.94 1.82
C LYS A 542 26.73 28.73 2.71
N ILE A 543 27.22 27.48 2.80
CA ILE A 543 28.37 27.11 3.64
C ILE A 543 29.66 27.74 3.10
N ILE A 544 29.88 27.70 1.80
CA ILE A 544 31.06 28.32 1.16
C ILE A 544 31.07 29.84 1.43
N LYS A 545 29.93 30.52 1.23
CA LYS A 545 29.80 31.96 1.53
C LYS A 545 30.06 32.30 3.00
N GLN A 546 29.64 31.44 3.92
CA GLN A 546 29.92 31.62 5.35
C GLN A 546 31.42 31.48 5.64
N GLN A 547 32.09 30.48 5.06
CA GLN A 547 33.54 30.29 5.20
C GLN A 547 34.35 31.45 4.64
N GLU A 548 33.95 31.99 3.48
CA GLU A 548 34.57 33.18 2.88
C GLU A 548 34.46 34.39 3.82
N SER A 549 33.27 34.65 4.38
CA SER A 549 33.03 35.77 5.31
C SER A 549 33.81 35.67 6.63
N ILE A 550 34.03 34.44 7.12
CA ILE A 550 34.84 34.18 8.32
C ILE A 550 36.33 34.38 7.99
N SER A 551 36.79 33.97 6.81
CA SER A 551 38.17 34.18 6.36
C SER A 551 38.49 35.68 6.17
N GLU A 552 37.55 36.47 5.63
CA GLU A 552 37.71 37.92 5.46
C GLU A 552 37.73 38.67 6.79
N ASN A 553 36.87 38.29 7.74
CA ASN A 553 36.85 38.89 9.08
C ASN A 553 38.09 38.52 9.91
N SER A 554 38.62 37.31 9.75
CA SER A 554 39.87 36.89 10.38
C SER A 554 41.10 37.61 9.81
N SER A 555 41.12 37.84 8.48
CA SER A 555 42.20 38.61 7.83
C SER A 555 42.16 40.09 8.17
N LYS A 556 40.97 40.69 8.34
CA LYS A 556 40.83 42.09 8.80
C LYS A 556 41.25 42.29 10.26
N ARG A 557 41.09 41.27 11.12
CA ARG A 557 41.56 41.29 12.51
C ARG A 557 43.06 41.03 12.67
N ALA A 558 43.71 40.41 11.68
CA ALA A 558 45.16 40.21 11.67
C ALA A 558 45.94 41.38 11.03
N ALA A 559 45.23 42.31 10.37
CA ALA A 559 45.79 43.51 9.74
C ALA A 559 45.56 44.81 10.55
N MET A 560 44.86 44.73 11.69
CA MET A 560 44.89 45.72 12.77
C MET A 560 45.85 45.25 13.85
#